data_AF-A0A165B6V4-F1
#
_entry.id   AF-A0A165B6V4-F1
#
_cell.length_a   1.000
_cell.length_b   1.000
_cell.length_c   1.000
_cell.angle_alpha   90.00
_cell.angle_beta   90.00
_cell.angle_gamma   90.00
#
_symmetry.space_group_name_H-M   'P 1'
#
loop_
_entity.id
_entity.type
_entity.pdbx_description
1 polymer ?
#
loop_
_entity_poly.entity_id
_entity_poly.type
_entity_poly.pdbx_seq_one_letter_code
_entity_poly.pdbx_strand_id
1 'polypeptide(L)'
;MPESWVRGAIAIRINALIRGHSGCRWVVIDALQKLLAANVIPCPPLRQTISASGDLGPLAYIASALTGDRDCAVWDGEGKDRRIISSSVALERHAISAIEFLPKEGLAVVNGTAPSCSVSALAIHDAHFLLLLSQATTAMCVEALLGALESFHPFLHDVARPHPGQIEVAANIRRALAQSRLVTQHVEGKAGDRLRQDRYSLRTAPQWIGPQVEELLSSHQTILTEINSTTDNPILDASNGRTTSFSGGNFQGTSLTIAMEKTRIALQHVGAIAYAQMVELGSPHMSRGLAPDVAANEPSIDYGQKAMDMACASYLAELSFISSTVSNHVQPAEMHNQSVNSLALISARYTMTAVQLTQMIMANLLLSLCQAVDLRAMYKCFFDKLDGHIRTSLLATIQPALSPLKVQEMTTLLRQQAEGSFRETGTLDSGERFYVMCKPLVADVSSYLSTLTQEPNAFEQRHFDAHTFHVQLAASLSDAWISNRSSFFDNGSAEELLGVGTRQLYRWVRQDLGVRMRRGIDFDEEGTDAVVSRIYAAIVQGDVNNVLVKMFRDGDLELSV
;
A
#
# COMPACT_ATOMS: atom_id res chain seq x y z
N MET A 1 6.86 -7.33 -26.00
CA MET A 1 5.95 -7.36 -24.84
C MET A 1 6.65 -8.12 -23.72
N PRO A 2 6.33 -7.87 -22.44
CA PRO A 2 6.81 -8.71 -21.34
C PRO A 2 6.44 -10.19 -21.56
N GLU A 3 7.35 -11.10 -21.21
CA GLU A 3 7.17 -12.55 -21.43
C GLU A 3 5.96 -13.10 -20.67
N SER A 4 5.71 -12.61 -19.46
CA SER A 4 4.55 -12.99 -18.63
C SER A 4 3.21 -12.71 -19.33
N TRP A 5 3.11 -11.61 -20.06
CA TRP A 5 1.90 -11.24 -20.81
C TRP A 5 1.67 -12.16 -22.00
N VAL A 6 2.75 -12.58 -22.66
CA VAL A 6 2.66 -13.49 -23.81
C VAL A 6 2.34 -14.91 -23.33
N ARG A 7 2.95 -15.35 -22.21
CA ARG A 7 2.64 -16.63 -21.55
C ARG A 7 1.16 -16.72 -21.17
N GLY A 8 0.63 -15.69 -20.52
CA GLY A 8 -0.79 -15.65 -20.18
C GLY A 8 -1.70 -15.60 -21.40
N ALA A 9 -1.30 -14.88 -22.47
CA ALA A 9 -2.02 -14.88 -23.73
C ALA A 9 -2.08 -16.26 -24.38
N ILE A 10 -0.98 -17.03 -24.37
CA ILE A 10 -0.96 -18.42 -24.85
C ILE A 10 -1.89 -19.29 -24.01
N ALA A 11 -1.84 -19.19 -22.68
CA ALA A 11 -2.70 -19.96 -21.79
C ALA A 11 -4.20 -19.66 -22.02
N ILE A 12 -4.57 -18.38 -22.13
CA ILE A 12 -5.94 -17.94 -22.42
C ILE A 12 -6.36 -18.41 -23.83
N ARG A 13 -5.47 -18.35 -24.81
CA ARG A 13 -5.76 -18.82 -26.17
C ARG A 13 -6.02 -20.32 -26.21
N ILE A 14 -5.24 -21.11 -25.46
CA ILE A 14 -5.51 -22.55 -25.26
C ILE A 14 -6.91 -22.73 -24.68
N ASN A 15 -7.23 -22.03 -23.57
CA ASN A 15 -8.55 -22.11 -22.92
C ASN A 15 -9.71 -21.76 -23.87
N ALA A 16 -9.54 -20.73 -24.71
CA ALA A 16 -10.55 -20.33 -25.69
C ALA A 16 -10.75 -21.39 -26.80
N LEU A 17 -9.68 -22.08 -27.23
CA LEU A 17 -9.73 -23.08 -28.31
C LEU A 17 -10.31 -24.42 -27.85
N ILE A 18 -10.01 -24.87 -26.63
CA ILE A 18 -10.52 -26.16 -26.11
C ILE A 18 -12.04 -26.19 -25.94
N ARG A 19 -12.70 -25.03 -26.00
CA ARG A 19 -14.17 -24.92 -26.01
C ARG A 19 -14.82 -25.53 -27.25
N GLY A 20 -14.04 -25.84 -28.30
CA GLY A 20 -14.53 -26.60 -29.47
C GLY A 20 -15.26 -25.76 -30.53
N HIS A 21 -15.33 -24.45 -30.35
CA HIS A 21 -16.07 -23.52 -31.21
C HIS A 21 -15.26 -22.93 -32.39
N SER A 22 -13.93 -23.14 -32.39
CA SER A 22 -13.01 -22.40 -33.28
C SER A 22 -12.61 -23.12 -34.57
N GLY A 23 -12.98 -24.40 -34.72
CA GLY A 23 -12.66 -25.19 -35.92
C GLY A 23 -11.16 -25.44 -36.09
N CYS A 24 -10.45 -25.75 -34.99
CA CYS A 24 -9.00 -25.94 -34.97
C CYS A 24 -8.66 -27.37 -34.55
N ARG A 25 -7.66 -28.01 -35.19
CA ARG A 25 -7.21 -29.35 -34.81
C ARG A 25 -6.57 -29.35 -33.43
N TRP A 26 -6.71 -30.48 -32.73
CA TRP A 26 -6.08 -30.70 -31.43
C TRP A 26 -4.55 -30.51 -31.46
N VAL A 27 -3.89 -30.87 -32.57
CA VAL A 27 -2.43 -30.70 -32.73
C VAL A 27 -1.96 -29.25 -32.58
N VAL A 28 -2.80 -28.27 -32.92
CA VAL A 28 -2.48 -26.85 -32.74
C VAL A 28 -2.55 -26.46 -31.25
N ILE A 29 -3.55 -26.95 -30.54
CA ILE A 29 -3.72 -26.74 -29.09
C ILE A 29 -2.55 -27.39 -28.33
N ASP A 30 -2.20 -28.62 -28.70
CA ASP A 30 -1.05 -29.36 -28.17
C ASP A 30 0.27 -28.63 -28.43
N ALA A 31 0.47 -28.05 -29.62
CA ALA A 31 1.65 -27.26 -29.92
C ALA A 31 1.74 -25.96 -29.09
N LEU A 32 0.63 -25.26 -28.85
CA LEU A 32 0.58 -24.11 -27.94
C LEU A 32 0.96 -24.52 -26.51
N GLN A 33 0.43 -25.65 -26.04
CA GLN A 33 0.72 -26.19 -24.72
C GLN A 33 2.20 -26.59 -24.60
N LYS A 34 2.78 -27.19 -25.64
CA LYS A 34 4.22 -27.51 -25.70
C LYS A 34 5.11 -26.28 -25.70
N LEU A 35 4.78 -25.23 -26.45
CA LEU A 35 5.51 -23.95 -26.40
C LEU A 35 5.52 -23.38 -24.97
N LEU A 36 4.35 -23.36 -24.32
CA LEU A 36 4.22 -22.83 -22.96
C LEU A 36 4.99 -23.68 -21.94
N ALA A 37 4.91 -25.01 -22.05
CA ALA A 37 5.59 -25.96 -21.17
C ALA A 37 7.12 -25.92 -21.34
N ALA A 38 7.60 -25.78 -22.58
CA ALA A 38 9.01 -25.62 -22.91
C ALA A 38 9.55 -24.21 -22.60
N ASN A 39 8.69 -23.30 -22.14
CA ASN A 39 9.01 -21.90 -21.91
C ASN A 39 9.59 -21.20 -23.16
N VAL A 40 9.12 -21.59 -24.35
CA VAL A 40 9.47 -20.99 -25.63
C VAL A 40 8.45 -19.91 -25.97
N ILE A 41 8.81 -18.65 -25.74
CA ILE A 41 7.83 -17.54 -25.71
C ILE A 41 8.10 -16.56 -26.84
N PRO A 42 7.17 -16.33 -27.78
CA PRO A 42 7.37 -15.38 -28.87
C PRO A 42 7.55 -13.95 -28.39
N CYS A 43 8.20 -13.13 -29.22
CA CYS A 43 8.56 -11.74 -28.92
C CYS A 43 7.70 -10.72 -29.69
N PRO A 44 6.37 -10.62 -29.48
CA PRO A 44 5.55 -9.64 -30.16
C PRO A 44 5.91 -8.20 -29.71
N PRO A 45 5.78 -7.21 -30.61
CA PRO A 45 5.94 -5.80 -30.25
C PRO A 45 4.89 -5.37 -29.24
N LEU A 46 5.23 -4.36 -28.41
CA LEU A 46 4.34 -3.87 -27.34
C LEU A 46 3.10 -3.12 -27.86
N ARG A 47 3.17 -2.62 -29.09
CA ARG A 47 2.10 -1.90 -29.81
C ARG A 47 1.77 -2.68 -31.08
N GLN A 48 0.80 -2.20 -31.87
CA GLN A 48 0.25 -2.82 -33.11
C GLN A 48 -1.07 -3.58 -32.95
N THR A 49 -1.84 -3.30 -31.90
CA THR A 49 -3.22 -3.75 -31.80
C THR A 49 -4.12 -2.60 -31.35
N ILE A 50 -5.30 -2.55 -31.94
CA ILE A 50 -6.45 -1.74 -31.51
C ILE A 50 -7.52 -2.60 -30.83
N SER A 51 -7.25 -3.91 -30.66
CA SER A 51 -8.14 -4.88 -30.02
C SER A 51 -9.54 -4.89 -30.66
N ALA A 52 -9.56 -4.86 -32.00
CA ALA A 52 -10.77 -4.70 -32.81
C ALA A 52 -11.31 -6.04 -33.28
N SER A 53 -10.58 -6.73 -34.17
CA SER A 53 -10.80 -8.13 -34.56
C SER A 53 -10.00 -9.06 -33.63
N GLY A 54 -9.99 -8.72 -32.34
CA GLY A 54 -9.03 -9.23 -31.37
C GLY A 54 -7.65 -8.59 -31.50
N ASP A 55 -6.66 -9.19 -30.84
CA ASP A 55 -5.28 -8.73 -30.80
C ASP A 55 -4.42 -9.38 -31.89
N LEU A 56 -4.84 -9.17 -33.14
CA LEU A 56 -4.22 -9.77 -34.34
C LEU A 56 -2.69 -9.62 -34.36
N GLY A 57 -2.17 -8.42 -34.09
CA GLY A 57 -0.73 -8.14 -34.12
C GLY A 57 0.05 -9.08 -33.19
N PRO A 58 -0.16 -9.01 -31.86
CA PRO A 58 0.52 -9.93 -30.93
C PRO A 58 0.24 -11.41 -31.17
N LEU A 59 -1.00 -11.79 -31.52
CA LEU A 59 -1.33 -13.21 -31.75
C LEU A 59 -0.72 -13.77 -33.04
N ALA A 60 -0.44 -12.93 -34.03
CA ALA A 60 0.28 -13.34 -35.24
C ALA A 60 1.70 -13.85 -34.91
N TYR A 61 2.38 -13.27 -33.92
CA TYR A 61 3.69 -13.77 -33.48
C TYR A 61 3.58 -15.13 -32.78
N ILE A 62 2.47 -15.39 -32.07
CA ILE A 62 2.19 -16.71 -31.50
C ILE A 62 1.94 -17.72 -32.64
N ALA A 63 1.18 -17.34 -33.67
CA ALA A 63 0.97 -18.17 -34.84
C ALA A 63 2.29 -18.45 -35.59
N SER A 64 3.12 -17.43 -35.85
CA SER A 64 4.43 -17.57 -36.49
C SER A 64 5.39 -18.45 -35.69
N ALA A 65 5.31 -18.41 -34.36
CA ALA A 65 6.11 -19.30 -33.52
C ALA A 65 5.68 -20.77 -33.63
N LEU A 66 4.39 -21.03 -33.88
CA LEU A 66 3.90 -22.40 -34.13
C LEU A 66 4.33 -22.92 -35.50
N THR A 67 4.43 -22.06 -36.51
CA THR A 67 4.83 -22.45 -37.87
C THR A 67 6.34 -22.64 -38.03
N GLY A 68 7.15 -22.34 -37.00
CA GLY A 68 8.60 -22.42 -37.10
C GLY A 68 9.19 -21.35 -38.02
N ASP A 69 8.55 -20.19 -38.11
CA ASP A 69 9.03 -19.08 -38.95
C ASP A 69 10.45 -18.68 -38.53
N ARG A 70 11.36 -18.57 -39.50
CA ARG A 70 12.78 -18.24 -39.25
C ARG A 70 12.96 -16.81 -38.79
N ASP A 71 12.06 -15.92 -39.15
CA ASP A 71 12.10 -14.50 -38.80
C ASP A 71 11.34 -14.21 -37.49
N CYS A 72 10.60 -15.20 -36.96
CA CYS A 72 9.94 -15.08 -35.66
C CYS A 72 10.94 -15.29 -34.51
N ALA A 73 11.21 -14.23 -33.76
CA ALA A 73 12.03 -14.29 -32.56
C ALA A 73 11.23 -14.84 -31.36
N VAL A 74 11.86 -15.75 -30.61
CA VAL A 74 11.31 -16.34 -29.38
C VAL A 74 12.36 -16.33 -28.27
N TRP A 75 11.93 -16.18 -27.02
CA TRP A 75 12.73 -16.47 -25.84
C TRP A 75 12.81 -17.99 -25.61
N ASP A 76 14.00 -18.47 -25.26
CA ASP A 76 14.34 -19.87 -25.00
C ASP A 76 15.31 -19.98 -23.80
N GLY A 77 15.32 -21.12 -23.11
CA GLY A 77 16.19 -21.39 -21.94
C GLY A 77 15.66 -20.81 -20.63
N GLU A 78 16.41 -20.92 -19.54
CA GLU A 78 16.01 -20.42 -18.21
C GLU A 78 17.18 -19.74 -17.49
N GLY A 79 16.86 -18.88 -16.52
CA GLY A 79 17.86 -18.20 -15.69
C GLY A 79 18.93 -17.48 -16.54
N LYS A 80 20.19 -17.86 -16.35
CA LYS A 80 21.33 -17.27 -17.06
C LYS A 80 21.41 -17.67 -18.55
N ASP A 81 20.76 -18.76 -18.93
CA ASP A 81 20.76 -19.27 -20.31
C ASP A 81 19.57 -18.72 -21.13
N ARG A 82 18.73 -17.85 -20.53
CA ARG A 82 17.59 -17.22 -21.20
C ARG A 82 18.07 -16.33 -22.34
N ARG A 83 17.65 -16.63 -23.57
CA ARG A 83 18.11 -15.93 -24.78
C ARG A 83 17.04 -15.85 -25.86
N ILE A 84 17.21 -14.91 -26.78
CA ILE A 84 16.37 -14.80 -27.97
C ILE A 84 17.00 -15.59 -29.12
N ILE A 85 16.21 -16.45 -29.75
CA ILE A 85 16.57 -17.24 -30.95
C ILE A 85 15.42 -17.25 -31.96
N SER A 86 15.63 -17.80 -33.15
CA SER A 86 14.53 -18.02 -34.10
C SER A 86 13.61 -19.15 -33.63
N SER A 87 12.31 -19.02 -33.94
CA SER A 87 11.30 -20.04 -33.64
C SER A 87 11.70 -21.40 -34.23
N SER A 88 12.16 -21.44 -35.48
CA SER A 88 12.62 -22.68 -36.13
C SER A 88 13.64 -23.46 -35.29
N VAL A 89 14.64 -22.78 -34.71
CA VAL A 89 15.69 -23.39 -33.91
C VAL A 89 15.16 -23.81 -32.54
N ALA A 90 14.27 -23.01 -31.94
CA ALA A 90 13.64 -23.36 -30.67
C ALA A 90 12.78 -24.62 -30.80
N LEU A 91 11.95 -24.69 -31.85
CA LEU A 91 11.10 -25.85 -32.13
C LEU A 91 11.92 -27.13 -32.31
N GLU A 92 13.02 -27.06 -33.08
CA GLU A 92 13.94 -28.20 -33.26
C GLU A 92 14.55 -28.65 -31.92
N ARG A 93 15.06 -27.71 -31.11
CA ARG A 93 15.67 -28.00 -29.81
C ARG A 93 14.74 -28.69 -28.83
N HIS A 94 13.46 -28.30 -28.83
CA HIS A 94 12.45 -28.83 -27.93
C HIS A 94 11.63 -29.98 -28.55
N ALA A 95 12.04 -30.48 -29.72
CA ALA A 95 11.34 -31.54 -30.47
C ALA A 95 9.84 -31.24 -30.69
N ILE A 96 9.52 -29.98 -30.94
CA ILE A 96 8.17 -29.52 -31.27
C ILE A 96 8.05 -29.43 -32.79
N SER A 97 7.12 -30.18 -33.38
CA SER A 97 6.88 -30.10 -34.82
C SER A 97 6.23 -28.77 -35.20
N ALA A 98 6.74 -28.13 -36.26
CA ALA A 98 6.11 -26.97 -36.85
C ALA A 98 4.71 -27.31 -37.38
N ILE A 99 3.77 -26.39 -37.18
CA ILE A 99 2.38 -26.51 -37.62
C ILE A 99 2.22 -25.94 -39.03
N GLU A 100 1.73 -26.76 -39.95
CA GLU A 100 1.13 -26.29 -41.18
C GLU A 100 -0.38 -26.08 -40.96
N PHE A 101 -0.83 -24.83 -40.95
CA PHE A 101 -2.23 -24.50 -40.67
C PHE A 101 -3.15 -24.91 -41.83
N LEU A 102 -4.24 -25.58 -41.49
CA LEU A 102 -5.37 -25.81 -42.39
C LEU A 102 -6.29 -24.57 -42.45
N PRO A 103 -7.28 -24.55 -43.37
CA PRO A 103 -8.28 -23.49 -43.40
C PRO A 103 -8.89 -23.23 -42.01
N LYS A 104 -9.16 -21.95 -41.70
CA LYS A 104 -9.64 -21.43 -40.40
C LYS A 104 -8.63 -21.49 -39.24
N GLU A 105 -7.66 -22.40 -39.21
CA GLU A 105 -6.79 -22.59 -38.03
C GLU A 105 -5.91 -21.38 -37.74
N GLY A 106 -5.30 -20.78 -38.75
CA GLY A 106 -4.53 -19.54 -38.58
C GLY A 106 -5.41 -18.44 -37.96
N LEU A 107 -6.63 -18.27 -38.48
CA LEU A 107 -7.60 -17.31 -37.94
C LEU A 107 -8.00 -17.64 -36.51
N ALA A 108 -8.21 -18.92 -36.17
CA ALA A 108 -8.54 -19.35 -34.82
C ALA A 108 -7.46 -19.00 -33.79
N VAL A 109 -6.18 -19.03 -34.20
CA VAL A 109 -5.06 -18.61 -33.35
C VAL A 109 -4.99 -17.09 -33.24
N VAL A 110 -5.17 -16.35 -34.34
CA VAL A 110 -4.96 -14.90 -34.35
C VAL A 110 -6.17 -14.05 -33.94
N ASN A 111 -7.38 -14.59 -34.04
CA ASN A 111 -8.62 -13.86 -33.74
C ASN A 111 -9.07 -14.09 -32.29
N GLY A 112 -8.98 -13.04 -31.48
CA GLY A 112 -9.46 -13.04 -30.10
C GLY A 112 -8.74 -12.06 -29.19
N THR A 113 -9.21 -11.94 -27.95
CA THR A 113 -8.77 -10.91 -27.00
C THR A 113 -7.68 -11.38 -26.03
N ALA A 114 -7.06 -12.54 -26.29
CA ALA A 114 -6.20 -13.22 -25.33
C ALA A 114 -5.02 -12.37 -24.79
N PRO A 115 -4.28 -11.58 -25.60
CA PRO A 115 -3.27 -10.64 -25.10
C PRO A 115 -3.86 -9.57 -24.18
N SER A 116 -4.91 -8.87 -24.60
CA SER A 116 -5.58 -7.86 -23.77
C SER A 116 -6.09 -8.45 -22.45
N CYS A 117 -6.72 -9.62 -22.53
CA CYS A 117 -7.27 -10.34 -21.40
C CYS A 117 -6.17 -10.80 -20.44
N SER A 118 -5.03 -11.27 -20.97
CA SER A 118 -3.87 -11.66 -20.16
C SER A 118 -3.32 -10.50 -19.35
N VAL A 119 -3.11 -9.34 -19.96
CA VAL A 119 -2.59 -8.16 -19.25
C VAL A 119 -3.61 -7.68 -18.22
N SER A 120 -4.90 -7.72 -18.57
CA SER A 120 -5.99 -7.34 -17.68
C SER A 120 -6.08 -8.24 -16.45
N ALA A 121 -5.89 -9.55 -16.62
CA ALA A 121 -5.91 -10.53 -15.54
C ALA A 121 -4.75 -10.30 -14.55
N LEU A 122 -3.55 -10.05 -15.06
CA LEU A 122 -2.37 -9.72 -14.24
C LEU A 122 -2.59 -8.39 -13.47
N ALA A 123 -3.12 -7.37 -14.15
CA ALA A 123 -3.40 -6.08 -13.51
C ALA A 123 -4.43 -6.19 -12.38
N ILE A 124 -5.51 -6.95 -12.58
CA ILE A 124 -6.54 -7.14 -11.55
C ILE A 124 -6.01 -7.96 -10.36
N HIS A 125 -5.19 -8.98 -10.62
CA HIS A 125 -4.54 -9.75 -9.56
C HIS A 125 -3.78 -8.82 -8.61
N ASP A 126 -2.91 -7.97 -9.15
CA ASP A 126 -2.11 -7.05 -8.34
C ASP A 126 -2.97 -5.96 -7.69
N ALA A 127 -3.99 -5.46 -8.39
CA ALA A 127 -4.93 -4.48 -7.85
C ALA A 127 -5.70 -4.99 -6.63
N HIS A 128 -6.05 -6.28 -6.57
CA HIS A 128 -6.71 -6.86 -5.39
C HIS A 128 -5.81 -6.77 -4.16
N PHE A 129 -4.54 -7.15 -4.29
CA PHE A 129 -3.59 -7.07 -3.17
C PHE A 129 -3.27 -5.63 -2.79
N LEU A 130 -3.22 -4.71 -3.76
CA LEU A 130 -3.04 -3.28 -3.47
C LEU A 130 -4.23 -2.68 -2.70
N LEU A 131 -5.47 -3.10 -2.98
CA LEU A 131 -6.63 -2.70 -2.18
C LEU A 131 -6.56 -3.24 -0.75
N LEU A 132 -6.17 -4.50 -0.56
CA LEU A 132 -5.97 -5.06 0.78
C LEU A 132 -4.84 -4.33 1.53
N LEU A 133 -3.73 -4.07 0.84
CA LEU A 133 -2.60 -3.33 1.41
C LEU A 133 -3.01 -1.90 1.81
N SER A 134 -3.85 -1.22 1.01
CA SER A 134 -4.37 0.11 1.35
C SER A 134 -5.19 0.13 2.65
N GLN A 135 -5.99 -0.92 2.88
CA GLN A 135 -6.73 -1.09 4.14
C GLN A 135 -5.79 -1.34 5.31
N ALA A 136 -4.77 -2.17 5.11
CA ALA A 136 -3.77 -2.50 6.12
C ALA A 136 -2.89 -1.28 6.50
N THR A 137 -2.42 -0.51 5.52
CA THR A 137 -1.66 0.73 5.77
C THR A 137 -2.53 1.82 6.37
N THR A 138 -3.81 1.91 5.99
CA THR A 138 -4.77 2.82 6.63
C THR A 138 -4.91 2.50 8.11
N ALA A 139 -5.08 1.23 8.48
CA ALA A 139 -5.14 0.81 9.88
C ALA A 139 -3.86 1.22 10.64
N MET A 140 -2.69 0.93 10.09
CA MET A 140 -1.42 1.33 10.71
C MET A 140 -1.25 2.85 10.80
N CYS A 141 -1.83 3.60 9.85
CA CYS A 141 -1.85 5.07 9.88
C CYS A 141 -2.74 5.61 11.01
N VAL A 142 -3.88 4.96 11.28
CA VAL A 142 -4.72 5.27 12.44
C VAL A 142 -3.90 5.12 13.72
N GLU A 143 -3.09 4.08 13.86
CA GLU A 143 -2.22 3.92 15.04
C GLU A 143 -1.12 4.98 15.12
N ALA A 144 -0.39 5.19 14.02
CA ALA A 144 0.69 6.16 13.95
C ALA A 144 0.22 7.59 14.28
N LEU A 145 -0.98 7.96 13.83
CA LEU A 145 -1.61 9.26 14.07
C LEU A 145 -2.47 9.29 15.33
N LEU A 146 -2.48 8.25 16.16
CA LEU A 146 -3.30 8.14 17.37
C LEU A 146 -4.79 8.44 17.09
N GLY A 147 -5.30 7.96 15.96
CA GLY A 147 -6.66 8.15 15.45
C GLY A 147 -7.72 7.44 16.29
N ALA A 148 -8.98 7.79 16.06
CA ALA A 148 -10.12 7.32 16.81
C ALA A 148 -10.78 6.11 16.14
N LEU A 149 -11.07 5.06 16.92
CA LEU A 149 -11.76 3.85 16.45
C LEU A 149 -13.21 4.11 16.03
N GLU A 150 -13.84 5.16 16.56
CA GLU A 150 -15.24 5.51 16.31
C GLU A 150 -15.54 5.65 14.81
N SER A 151 -14.58 6.16 14.02
CA SER A 151 -14.71 6.34 12.56
C SER A 151 -15.01 5.04 11.81
N PHE A 152 -14.73 3.89 12.42
CA PHE A 152 -14.91 2.57 11.83
C PHE A 152 -16.08 1.81 12.46
N HIS A 153 -16.89 2.41 13.34
CA HIS A 153 -17.89 1.69 14.13
C HIS A 153 -18.98 1.01 13.26
N PRO A 154 -19.39 -0.25 13.54
CA PRO A 154 -20.38 -0.99 12.74
C PRO A 154 -21.66 -0.22 12.46
N PHE A 155 -22.21 0.52 13.43
CA PHE A 155 -23.42 1.32 13.21
C PHE A 155 -23.31 2.28 12.01
N LEU A 156 -22.15 2.93 11.83
CA LEU A 156 -21.95 3.89 10.74
C LEU A 156 -21.98 3.22 9.36
N HIS A 157 -21.47 2.00 9.27
CA HIS A 157 -21.25 1.32 8.00
C HIS A 157 -22.31 0.27 7.72
N ASP A 158 -22.66 -0.54 8.70
CA ASP A 158 -23.54 -1.70 8.56
C ASP A 158 -25.03 -1.30 8.64
N VAL A 159 -25.34 -0.22 9.38
CA VAL A 159 -26.73 0.23 9.63
C VAL A 159 -27.01 1.55 8.93
N ALA A 160 -26.21 2.58 9.18
CA ALA A 160 -26.51 3.95 8.74
C ALA A 160 -26.26 4.18 7.23
N ARG A 161 -25.24 3.53 6.65
CA ARG A 161 -24.91 3.65 5.21
C ARG A 161 -24.30 2.36 4.63
N PRO A 162 -25.11 1.33 4.35
CA PRO A 162 -24.67 -0.04 4.08
C PRO A 162 -24.22 -0.32 2.64
N HIS A 163 -23.23 0.43 2.15
CA HIS A 163 -22.53 0.04 0.93
C HIS A 163 -21.61 -1.17 1.21
N PRO A 164 -21.69 -2.29 0.46
CA PRO A 164 -20.96 -3.51 0.77
C PRO A 164 -19.45 -3.33 0.91
N GLY A 165 -18.81 -2.61 -0.02
CA GLY A 165 -17.37 -2.38 0.06
C GLY A 165 -16.99 -1.49 1.25
N GLN A 166 -17.84 -0.53 1.60
CA GLN A 166 -17.64 0.33 2.77
C GLN A 166 -17.71 -0.49 4.07
N ILE A 167 -18.68 -1.41 4.18
CA ILE A 167 -18.82 -2.33 5.31
C ILE A 167 -17.57 -3.20 5.44
N GLU A 168 -17.14 -3.82 4.33
CA GLU A 168 -15.97 -4.69 4.29
C GLU A 168 -14.70 -3.95 4.73
N VAL A 169 -14.42 -2.78 4.15
CA VAL A 169 -13.24 -1.99 4.49
C VAL A 169 -13.24 -1.57 5.96
N ALA A 170 -14.38 -1.10 6.48
CA ALA A 170 -14.48 -0.72 7.89
C ALA A 170 -14.23 -1.93 8.80
N ALA A 171 -14.80 -3.10 8.48
CA ALA A 171 -14.59 -4.32 9.23
C ALA A 171 -13.12 -4.76 9.22
N ASN A 172 -12.47 -4.74 8.06
CA ASN A 172 -11.07 -5.11 7.92
C ASN A 172 -10.14 -4.18 8.73
N ILE A 173 -10.35 -2.87 8.65
CA ILE A 173 -9.57 -1.90 9.44
C ILE A 173 -9.81 -2.12 10.94
N ARG A 174 -11.06 -2.31 11.40
CA ARG A 174 -11.35 -2.62 12.81
C ARG A 174 -10.62 -3.87 13.28
N ARG A 175 -10.68 -4.96 12.50
CA ARG A 175 -9.99 -6.22 12.84
C ARG A 175 -8.49 -6.03 12.94
N ALA A 176 -7.88 -5.32 11.99
CA ALA A 176 -6.45 -5.05 12.00
C ALA A 176 -6.00 -4.26 13.24
N LEU A 177 -6.87 -3.35 13.72
CA LEU A 177 -6.65 -2.51 14.91
C LEU A 177 -6.99 -3.20 16.24
N ALA A 178 -7.53 -4.42 16.23
CA ALA A 178 -7.92 -5.09 17.46
C ALA A 178 -6.72 -5.24 18.42
N GLN A 179 -6.96 -4.96 19.71
CA GLN A 179 -5.93 -4.94 20.77
C GLN A 179 -4.82 -3.89 20.62
N SER A 180 -4.95 -2.93 19.70
CA SER A 180 -4.01 -1.81 19.61
C SER A 180 -3.99 -0.99 20.90
N ARG A 181 -2.79 -0.57 21.32
CA ARG A 181 -2.56 0.33 22.46
C ARG A 181 -2.31 1.77 22.03
N LEU A 182 -2.33 2.05 20.73
CA LEU A 182 -2.06 3.38 20.15
C LEU A 182 -3.33 4.12 19.73
N VAL A 183 -4.37 3.38 19.33
CA VAL A 183 -5.65 3.99 18.94
C VAL A 183 -6.35 4.63 20.13
N THR A 184 -7.17 5.64 19.84
CA THR A 184 -7.93 6.37 20.85
C THR A 184 -9.43 6.08 20.75
N GLN A 185 -10.14 6.33 21.85
CA GLN A 185 -11.59 6.42 21.87
C GLN A 185 -11.98 7.89 22.05
N HIS A 186 -13.03 8.34 21.36
CA HIS A 186 -13.54 9.68 21.60
C HIS A 186 -14.07 9.77 23.03
N VAL A 187 -13.59 10.76 23.80
CA VAL A 187 -14.10 11.05 25.14
C VAL A 187 -14.81 12.39 25.09
N GLU A 188 -16.12 12.39 25.32
CA GLU A 188 -16.89 13.64 25.41
C GLU A 188 -16.35 14.54 26.53
N GLY A 189 -16.27 15.85 26.26
CA GLY A 189 -15.91 16.87 27.25
C GLY A 189 -14.42 17.23 27.38
N LYS A 190 -13.51 16.55 26.67
CA LYS A 190 -12.08 16.91 26.60
C LYS A 190 -11.69 17.45 25.22
N ALA A 191 -12.27 18.58 24.83
CA ALA A 191 -11.72 19.37 23.73
C ALA A 191 -10.70 20.36 24.33
N GLY A 192 -9.43 19.97 24.37
CA GLY A 192 -8.34 20.96 24.50
C GLY A 192 -8.15 21.75 23.19
N ASP A 193 -6.98 22.35 22.98
CA ASP A 193 -6.61 23.14 21.78
C ASP A 193 -6.42 22.31 20.48
N ARG A 194 -7.08 21.16 20.36
CA ARG A 194 -6.90 20.20 19.25
C ARG A 194 -8.15 20.05 18.40
N LEU A 195 -7.96 19.70 17.13
CA LEU A 195 -9.04 19.24 16.27
C LEU A 195 -9.79 18.09 16.94
N ARG A 196 -11.10 18.29 17.14
CA ARG A 196 -11.97 17.33 17.81
C ARG A 196 -12.10 15.99 17.06
N GLN A 197 -11.87 16.00 15.75
CA GLN A 197 -12.06 14.86 14.87
C GLN A 197 -10.80 14.58 14.06
N ASP A 198 -10.60 13.30 13.70
CA ASP A 198 -9.60 12.91 12.71
C ASP A 198 -9.88 13.55 11.35
N ARG A 199 -8.81 13.75 10.57
CA ARG A 199 -8.92 14.22 9.18
C ARG A 199 -9.44 13.11 8.27
N TYR A 200 -9.84 13.50 7.06
CA TYR A 200 -10.59 12.62 6.16
C TYR A 200 -9.77 11.43 5.66
N SER A 201 -8.45 11.59 5.49
CA SER A 201 -7.55 10.50 5.07
C SER A 201 -7.61 9.27 6.00
N LEU A 202 -8.04 9.46 7.25
CA LEU A 202 -8.35 8.39 8.20
C LEU A 202 -9.85 8.15 8.31
N ARG A 203 -10.61 9.19 8.68
CA ARG A 203 -12.01 9.07 9.09
C ARG A 203 -12.95 8.64 7.98
N THR A 204 -12.65 9.02 6.74
CA THR A 204 -13.48 8.68 5.59
C THR A 204 -12.90 7.53 4.76
N ALA A 205 -11.87 6.84 5.26
CA ALA A 205 -11.19 5.80 4.50
C ALA A 205 -12.14 4.66 4.05
N PRO A 206 -13.08 4.16 4.88
CA PRO A 206 -14.05 3.15 4.41
C PRO A 206 -14.94 3.66 3.27
N GLN A 207 -15.37 4.91 3.34
CA GLN A 207 -16.22 5.54 2.32
C GLN A 207 -15.44 5.82 1.02
N TRP A 208 -14.13 6.01 1.10
CA TRP A 208 -13.26 6.28 -0.04
C TRP A 208 -12.83 4.99 -0.76
N ILE A 209 -12.37 3.99 0.01
CA ILE A 209 -11.84 2.73 -0.50
C ILE A 209 -12.98 1.76 -0.87
N GLY A 210 -14.10 1.78 -0.13
CA GLY A 210 -15.22 0.86 -0.30
C GLY A 210 -15.75 0.76 -1.74
N PRO A 211 -16.10 1.88 -2.41
CA PRO A 211 -16.52 1.85 -3.81
C PRO A 211 -15.47 1.26 -4.76
N GLN A 212 -14.18 1.38 -4.43
CA GLN A 212 -13.10 0.83 -5.26
C GLN A 212 -13.04 -0.70 -5.16
N VAL A 213 -13.38 -1.26 -3.99
CA VAL A 213 -13.57 -2.71 -3.80
C VAL A 213 -14.70 -3.22 -4.69
N GLU A 214 -15.85 -2.52 -4.69
CA GLU A 214 -17.01 -2.89 -5.50
C GLU A 214 -16.70 -2.86 -7.01
N GLU A 215 -16.03 -1.81 -7.49
CA GLU A 215 -15.63 -1.69 -8.90
C GLU A 215 -14.57 -2.72 -9.31
N LEU A 216 -13.63 -3.05 -8.42
CA LEU A 216 -12.64 -4.09 -8.72
C LEU A 216 -13.28 -5.48 -8.78
N LEU A 217 -14.24 -5.79 -7.90
CA LEU A 217 -15.00 -7.05 -7.95
C LEU A 217 -15.81 -7.15 -9.25
N SER A 218 -16.44 -6.06 -9.68
CA SER A 218 -17.13 -6.00 -10.99
C SER A 218 -16.17 -6.24 -12.16
N SER A 219 -14.99 -5.61 -12.11
CA SER A 219 -13.94 -5.76 -13.12
C SER A 219 -13.40 -7.20 -13.15
N HIS A 220 -13.16 -7.80 -11.98
CA HIS A 220 -12.75 -9.21 -11.86
C HIS A 220 -13.76 -10.12 -12.54
N GLN A 221 -15.06 -9.99 -12.25
CA GLN A 221 -16.08 -10.83 -12.88
C GLN A 221 -16.10 -10.68 -14.41
N THR A 222 -15.87 -9.45 -14.90
CA THR A 222 -15.76 -9.18 -16.35
C THR A 222 -14.57 -9.93 -16.95
N ILE A 223 -13.39 -9.85 -16.33
CA ILE A 223 -12.20 -10.56 -16.80
C ILE A 223 -12.36 -12.07 -16.70
N LEU A 224 -12.96 -12.58 -15.63
CA LEU A 224 -13.21 -14.01 -15.45
C LEU A 224 -14.13 -14.56 -16.56
N THR A 225 -15.12 -13.77 -16.97
CA THR A 225 -16.00 -14.11 -18.09
C THR A 225 -15.22 -14.12 -19.41
N GLU A 226 -14.41 -13.09 -19.67
CA GLU A 226 -13.62 -12.98 -20.90
C GLU A 226 -12.59 -14.11 -21.03
N ILE A 227 -11.84 -14.43 -19.97
CA ILE A 227 -10.84 -15.52 -19.94
C ILE A 227 -11.47 -16.85 -20.35
N ASN A 228 -12.74 -17.06 -20.00
CA ASN A 228 -13.50 -18.27 -20.26
C ASN A 228 -14.43 -18.16 -21.48
N SER A 229 -14.24 -17.17 -22.35
CA SER A 229 -15.09 -16.96 -23.53
C SER A 229 -14.44 -17.49 -24.82
N THR A 230 -15.28 -17.78 -25.81
CA THR A 230 -14.83 -17.96 -27.20
C THR A 230 -14.91 -16.61 -27.90
N THR A 231 -13.75 -15.99 -28.13
CA THR A 231 -13.62 -14.64 -28.70
C THR A 231 -13.19 -14.66 -30.18
N ASP A 232 -13.41 -15.77 -30.87
CA ASP A 232 -13.00 -16.03 -32.25
C ASP A 232 -14.16 -15.77 -33.22
N ASN A 233 -13.88 -15.75 -34.53
CA ASN A 233 -14.85 -15.59 -35.61
C ASN A 233 -14.38 -16.23 -36.92
N PRO A 234 -15.27 -16.88 -37.70
CA PRO A 234 -16.62 -17.31 -37.30
C PRO A 234 -16.58 -18.39 -36.21
N ILE A 235 -17.68 -18.51 -35.48
CA ILE A 235 -17.90 -19.53 -34.46
C ILE A 235 -18.64 -20.72 -35.08
N LEU A 236 -18.15 -21.92 -34.78
CA LEU A 236 -18.77 -23.17 -35.20
C LEU A 236 -19.63 -23.75 -34.07
N ASP A 237 -20.89 -24.01 -34.37
CA ASP A 237 -21.80 -24.76 -33.50
C ASP A 237 -22.11 -26.11 -34.14
N ALA A 238 -21.77 -27.20 -33.43
CA ALA A 238 -22.08 -28.56 -33.85
C ALA A 238 -23.09 -29.25 -32.90
N SER A 239 -23.69 -28.52 -31.95
CA SER A 239 -24.57 -29.07 -30.92
C SER A 239 -25.83 -29.76 -31.50
N ASN A 240 -26.33 -29.27 -32.64
CA ASN A 240 -27.52 -29.79 -33.29
C ASN A 240 -27.24 -30.90 -34.33
N GLY A 241 -26.07 -31.55 -34.26
CA GLY A 241 -25.69 -32.63 -35.18
C GLY A 241 -25.33 -32.16 -36.61
N ARG A 242 -25.45 -30.87 -36.90
CA ARG A 242 -24.97 -30.21 -38.12
C ARG A 242 -24.07 -29.04 -37.72
N THR A 243 -22.85 -29.01 -38.25
CA THR A 243 -21.95 -27.86 -38.07
C THR A 243 -22.51 -26.64 -38.79
N THR A 244 -22.81 -25.61 -38.00
CA THR A 244 -23.26 -24.31 -38.48
C THR A 244 -22.20 -23.28 -38.15
N SER A 245 -21.84 -22.44 -39.14
CA SER A 245 -20.87 -21.37 -38.98
C SER A 245 -21.61 -20.05 -38.76
N PHE A 246 -21.37 -19.40 -37.64
CA PHE A 246 -21.94 -18.10 -37.28
C PHE A 246 -20.85 -17.02 -37.34
N SER A 247 -21.06 -16.03 -38.20
CA SER A 247 -20.23 -14.81 -38.21
C SER A 247 -20.78 -13.80 -37.22
N GLY A 248 -19.91 -13.26 -36.36
CA GLY A 248 -20.27 -12.33 -35.30
C GLY A 248 -19.09 -11.46 -34.88
N GLY A 249 -19.23 -10.78 -33.73
CA GLY A 249 -18.27 -9.80 -33.22
C GLY A 249 -17.62 -10.16 -31.89
N ASN A 250 -17.56 -11.45 -31.52
CA ASN A 250 -17.04 -11.90 -30.22
C ASN A 250 -15.57 -11.54 -29.96
N PHE A 251 -14.85 -11.11 -30.98
CA PHE A 251 -13.48 -10.61 -30.90
C PHE A 251 -13.37 -9.17 -30.34
N GLN A 252 -14.49 -8.47 -30.15
CA GLN A 252 -14.54 -7.08 -29.69
C GLN A 252 -14.38 -7.00 -28.16
N GLY A 253 -13.24 -6.50 -27.70
CA GLY A 253 -12.85 -6.51 -26.28
C GLY A 253 -13.30 -5.31 -25.44
N THR A 254 -14.40 -4.63 -25.76
CA THR A 254 -14.80 -3.39 -25.04
C THR A 254 -15.04 -3.63 -23.54
N SER A 255 -15.50 -4.83 -23.17
CA SER A 255 -15.61 -5.32 -21.78
C SER A 255 -14.31 -5.12 -21.00
N LEU A 256 -13.19 -5.55 -21.59
CA LEU A 256 -11.84 -5.41 -21.02
C LEU A 256 -11.46 -3.94 -20.83
N THR A 257 -11.73 -3.09 -21.83
CA THR A 257 -11.39 -1.66 -21.76
C THR A 257 -12.07 -0.98 -20.59
N ILE A 258 -13.37 -1.21 -20.41
CA ILE A 258 -14.16 -0.61 -19.33
C ILE A 258 -13.70 -1.14 -17.97
N ALA A 259 -13.44 -2.46 -17.85
CA ALA A 259 -12.90 -3.06 -16.63
C ALA A 259 -11.53 -2.46 -16.25
N MET A 260 -10.65 -2.27 -17.24
CA MET A 260 -9.33 -1.67 -17.03
C MET A 260 -9.39 -0.19 -16.67
N GLU A 261 -10.33 0.57 -17.24
CA GLU A 261 -10.55 1.98 -16.88
C GLU A 261 -11.05 2.14 -15.44
N LYS A 262 -12.05 1.33 -15.05
CA LYS A 262 -12.54 1.27 -13.66
C LYS A 262 -11.42 0.91 -12.68
N THR A 263 -10.64 -0.13 -12.99
CA THR A 263 -9.51 -0.58 -12.18
C THR A 263 -8.45 0.52 -12.05
N ARG A 264 -8.17 1.27 -13.13
CA ARG A 264 -7.17 2.34 -13.12
C ARG A 264 -7.60 3.53 -12.25
N ILE A 265 -8.87 3.91 -12.30
CA ILE A 265 -9.45 4.92 -11.41
C ILE A 265 -9.37 4.46 -9.94
N ALA A 266 -9.71 3.19 -9.66
CA ALA A 266 -9.59 2.61 -8.33
C ALA A 266 -8.16 2.70 -7.77
N LEU A 267 -7.15 2.38 -8.57
CA LEU A 267 -5.73 2.47 -8.20
C LEU A 267 -5.28 3.92 -7.93
N GLN A 268 -5.81 4.88 -8.70
CA GLN A 268 -5.57 6.31 -8.45
C GLN A 268 -6.14 6.75 -7.10
N HIS A 269 -7.35 6.32 -6.77
CA HIS A 269 -7.99 6.62 -5.49
C HIS A 269 -7.19 6.01 -4.33
N VAL A 270 -6.68 4.77 -4.49
CA VAL A 270 -5.77 4.14 -3.53
C VAL A 270 -4.49 4.96 -3.35
N GLY A 271 -3.84 5.37 -4.44
CA GLY A 271 -2.65 6.21 -4.40
C GLY A 271 -2.91 7.56 -3.72
N ALA A 272 -4.06 8.18 -3.99
CA ALA A 272 -4.43 9.48 -3.44
C ALA A 272 -4.60 9.45 -1.91
N ILE A 273 -5.32 8.45 -1.37
CA ILE A 273 -5.48 8.33 0.09
C ILE A 273 -4.16 7.94 0.77
N ALA A 274 -3.37 7.06 0.16
CA ALA A 274 -2.06 6.67 0.67
C ALA A 274 -1.09 7.86 0.77
N TYR A 275 -1.03 8.70 -0.27
CA TYR A 275 -0.22 9.91 -0.25
C TYR A 275 -0.74 10.94 0.76
N ALA A 276 -2.06 11.16 0.83
CA ALA A 276 -2.64 12.06 1.83
C ALA A 276 -2.26 11.63 3.26
N GLN A 277 -2.33 10.34 3.57
CA GLN A 277 -1.89 9.77 4.85
C GLN A 277 -0.40 10.01 5.11
N MET A 278 0.46 9.84 4.10
CA MET A 278 1.89 10.09 4.20
C MET A 278 2.22 11.57 4.52
N VAL A 279 1.50 12.50 3.90
CA VAL A 279 1.61 13.94 4.17
C VAL A 279 1.20 14.26 5.61
N GLU A 280 0.13 13.65 6.12
CA GLU A 280 -0.29 13.85 7.52
C GLU A 280 0.76 13.36 8.52
N LEU A 281 1.43 12.24 8.22
CA LEU A 281 2.50 11.68 9.07
C LEU A 281 3.71 12.62 9.17
N GLY A 282 4.12 13.22 8.05
CA GLY A 282 5.30 14.09 8.00
C GLY A 282 5.10 15.47 8.61
N SER A 283 3.85 15.94 8.69
CA SER A 283 3.57 17.29 9.16
C SER A 283 3.42 17.33 10.69
N PRO A 284 4.26 18.10 11.43
CA PRO A 284 4.15 18.20 12.90
C PRO A 284 2.81 18.81 13.35
N HIS A 285 2.16 19.61 12.49
CA HIS A 285 0.84 20.19 12.75
C HIS A 285 -0.31 19.18 12.57
N MET A 286 -0.04 18.04 11.96
CA MET A 286 -1.05 17.03 11.61
C MET A 286 -0.82 15.71 12.35
N SER A 287 0.44 15.39 12.66
CA SER A 287 0.93 14.11 13.13
C SER A 287 0.74 13.84 14.62
N ARG A 288 0.11 14.76 15.36
CA ARG A 288 -0.12 14.66 16.82
C ARG A 288 1.17 14.44 17.61
N GLY A 289 2.22 15.18 17.27
CA GLY A 289 3.48 15.25 18.01
C GLY A 289 4.56 14.27 17.56
N LEU A 290 4.44 13.67 16.37
CA LEU A 290 5.62 13.10 15.71
C LEU A 290 6.57 14.23 15.29
N ALA A 291 7.86 13.89 15.17
CA ALA A 291 8.84 14.83 14.64
C ALA A 291 8.55 15.15 13.16
N PRO A 292 8.97 16.32 12.67
CA PRO A 292 8.86 16.66 11.25
C PRO A 292 9.45 15.57 10.37
N ASP A 293 8.74 15.25 9.29
CA ASP A 293 9.15 14.23 8.32
C ASP A 293 9.46 12.85 8.96
N VAL A 294 8.86 12.54 10.12
CA VAL A 294 9.14 11.31 10.91
C VAL A 294 10.64 11.05 11.15
N ALA A 295 11.41 12.14 11.29
CA ALA A 295 12.81 12.11 11.69
C ALA A 295 12.97 11.45 13.08
N ALA A 296 14.00 10.62 13.23
CA ALA A 296 14.29 9.96 14.51
C ALA A 296 15.38 10.66 15.30
N ASN A 297 16.19 11.47 14.63
CA ASN A 297 17.31 12.16 15.22
C ASN A 297 17.06 13.66 15.34
N GLU A 298 18.11 14.45 15.50
CA GLU A 298 18.04 15.91 15.59
C GLU A 298 17.41 16.50 14.30
N PRO A 299 16.29 17.24 14.40
CA PRO A 299 15.59 17.81 13.25
C PRO A 299 16.46 18.68 12.34
N SER A 300 17.54 19.28 12.85
CA SER A 300 18.45 20.10 12.05
C SER A 300 19.28 19.32 11.04
N ILE A 301 19.48 18.01 11.25
CA ILE A 301 20.35 17.15 10.43
C ILE A 301 19.66 15.88 9.91
N ASP A 302 18.50 15.52 10.44
CA ASP A 302 17.68 14.39 9.97
C ASP A 302 16.40 14.89 9.30
N TYR A 303 16.34 14.76 7.97
CA TYR A 303 15.20 15.18 7.15
C TYR A 303 14.19 14.05 6.89
N GLY A 304 14.36 12.89 7.53
CA GLY A 304 13.41 11.78 7.52
C GLY A 304 12.84 11.44 6.13
N GLN A 305 11.52 11.54 5.99
CA GLN A 305 10.78 11.17 4.78
C GLN A 305 10.73 12.24 3.68
N LYS A 306 11.41 13.37 3.80
CA LYS A 306 11.27 14.51 2.86
C LYS A 306 11.42 14.11 1.38
N ALA A 307 12.41 13.28 1.07
CA ALA A 307 12.62 12.80 -0.30
C ALA A 307 11.52 11.83 -0.76
N MET A 308 11.01 11.00 0.15
CA MET A 308 9.91 10.07 -0.13
C MET A 308 8.61 10.83 -0.42
N ASP A 309 8.34 11.91 0.30
CA ASP A 309 7.19 12.80 0.05
C ASP A 309 7.23 13.37 -1.38
N MET A 310 8.36 13.95 -1.78
CA MET A 310 8.56 14.45 -3.14
C MET A 310 8.39 13.36 -4.21
N ALA A 311 8.92 12.15 -3.94
CA ALA A 311 8.78 11.02 -4.84
C ALA A 311 7.31 10.61 -5.01
N CYS A 312 6.58 10.43 -3.91
CA CYS A 312 5.16 10.08 -3.94
C CYS A 312 4.29 11.17 -4.60
N ALA A 313 4.63 12.45 -4.41
CA ALA A 313 3.96 13.54 -5.12
C ALA A 313 4.08 13.37 -6.64
N SER A 314 5.28 13.02 -7.13
CA SER A 314 5.53 12.77 -8.55
C SER A 314 4.77 11.53 -9.06
N TYR A 315 4.78 10.45 -8.29
CA TYR A 315 4.10 9.20 -8.65
C TYR A 315 2.58 9.40 -8.72
N LEU A 316 2.00 10.12 -7.76
CA LEU A 316 0.57 10.40 -7.76
C LEU A 316 0.18 11.33 -8.92
N ALA A 317 1.03 12.31 -9.27
CA ALA A 317 0.77 13.17 -10.41
C ALA A 317 0.71 12.38 -11.72
N GLU A 318 1.67 11.47 -11.95
CA GLU A 318 1.66 10.59 -13.11
C GLU A 318 0.48 9.61 -13.08
N LEU A 319 0.20 8.99 -11.93
CA LEU A 319 -0.93 8.07 -11.73
C LEU A 319 -2.26 8.76 -12.04
N SER A 320 -2.41 10.02 -11.62
CA SER A 320 -3.60 10.82 -11.90
C SER A 320 -3.75 11.12 -13.39
N PHE A 321 -2.66 11.46 -14.08
CA PHE A 321 -2.69 11.71 -15.52
C PHE A 321 -3.11 10.46 -16.31
N ILE A 322 -2.49 9.30 -16.04
CA ILE A 322 -2.78 8.07 -16.78
C ILE A 322 -4.15 7.47 -16.44
N SER A 323 -4.81 7.94 -15.39
CA SER A 323 -6.17 7.51 -15.02
C SER A 323 -7.27 8.08 -15.93
N SER A 324 -6.90 8.89 -16.91
CA SER A 324 -7.75 9.28 -18.03
C SER A 324 -8.23 8.07 -18.82
N THR A 325 -9.38 8.18 -19.50
CA THR A 325 -9.95 7.10 -20.31
C THR A 325 -9.23 6.98 -21.66
N VAL A 326 -9.05 5.76 -22.14
CA VAL A 326 -8.54 5.46 -23.49
C VAL A 326 -9.67 5.23 -24.49
N SER A 327 -10.83 4.77 -24.00
CA SER A 327 -12.02 4.43 -24.80
C SER A 327 -12.56 5.59 -25.63
N ASN A 328 -12.34 6.83 -25.20
CA ASN A 328 -12.76 8.03 -25.94
C ASN A 328 -11.83 8.39 -27.12
N HIS A 329 -10.74 7.64 -27.32
CA HIS A 329 -9.73 7.91 -28.36
C HIS A 329 -9.80 6.93 -29.54
N VAL A 330 -10.88 6.14 -29.65
CA VAL A 330 -11.11 5.21 -30.76
C VAL A 330 -11.01 5.94 -32.10
N GLN A 331 -10.21 5.36 -33.00
CA GLN A 331 -10.05 5.84 -34.38
C GLN A 331 -10.62 4.80 -35.34
N PRO A 332 -11.32 5.22 -36.42
CA PRO A 332 -11.69 4.30 -37.48
C PRO A 332 -10.43 3.76 -38.15
N ALA A 333 -10.37 2.45 -38.34
CA ALA A 333 -9.19 1.77 -38.88
C ALA A 333 -9.57 0.80 -40.00
N GLU A 334 -8.54 0.31 -40.70
CA GLU A 334 -8.64 -0.77 -41.69
C GLU A 334 -9.73 -0.50 -42.74
N MET A 335 -9.51 0.55 -43.54
CA MET A 335 -10.44 0.99 -44.59
C MET A 335 -11.90 1.18 -44.10
N HIS A 336 -12.06 1.61 -42.84
CA HIS A 336 -13.35 1.79 -42.14
C HIS A 336 -14.14 0.50 -41.84
N ASN A 337 -13.59 -0.68 -42.14
CA ASN A 337 -14.18 -1.94 -41.70
C ASN A 337 -14.14 -2.07 -40.17
N GLN A 338 -13.09 -1.52 -39.54
CA GLN A 338 -12.96 -1.41 -38.08
C GLN A 338 -13.28 0.01 -37.62
N SER A 339 -14.50 0.46 -37.91
CA SER A 339 -15.00 1.80 -37.58
C SER A 339 -15.08 2.07 -36.07
N VAL A 340 -15.23 1.02 -35.28
CA VAL A 340 -15.10 1.01 -33.81
C VAL A 340 -14.18 -0.12 -33.37
N ASN A 341 -13.46 0.08 -32.27
CA ASN A 341 -12.53 -0.86 -31.70
C ASN A 341 -12.36 -0.61 -30.20
N SER A 342 -11.92 -1.62 -29.45
CA SER A 342 -11.94 -1.54 -27.98
C SER A 342 -10.75 -0.82 -27.38
N LEU A 343 -9.57 -0.85 -28.02
CA LEU A 343 -8.30 -0.41 -27.44
C LEU A 343 -7.92 -1.16 -26.14
N ALA A 344 -8.44 -2.37 -25.94
CA ALA A 344 -8.31 -3.12 -24.69
C ALA A 344 -6.86 -3.32 -24.23
N LEU A 345 -5.93 -3.71 -25.10
CA LEU A 345 -4.52 -3.88 -24.70
C LEU A 345 -3.87 -2.54 -24.30
N ILE A 346 -4.30 -1.43 -24.90
CA ILE A 346 -3.81 -0.09 -24.53
C ILE A 346 -4.31 0.27 -23.13
N SER A 347 -5.59 0.04 -22.83
CA SER A 347 -6.13 0.26 -21.49
C SER A 347 -5.41 -0.59 -20.45
N ALA A 348 -5.26 -1.89 -20.71
CA ALA A 348 -4.59 -2.83 -19.80
C ALA A 348 -3.12 -2.45 -19.54
N ARG A 349 -2.41 -1.96 -20.57
CA ARG A 349 -1.03 -1.44 -20.44
C ARG A 349 -0.94 -0.25 -19.49
N TYR A 350 -1.82 0.73 -19.63
CA TYR A 350 -1.84 1.87 -18.72
C TYR A 350 -2.27 1.48 -17.31
N THR A 351 -3.15 0.48 -17.17
CA THR A 351 -3.51 -0.05 -15.85
C THR A 351 -2.32 -0.78 -15.19
N MET A 352 -1.47 -1.48 -15.94
CA MET A 352 -0.22 -2.02 -15.39
C MET A 352 0.77 -0.94 -14.94
N THR A 353 0.85 0.19 -15.66
CA THR A 353 1.62 1.36 -15.18
C THR A 353 1.01 1.92 -13.89
N ALA A 354 -0.32 1.98 -13.79
CA ALA A 354 -0.98 2.41 -12.56
C ALA A 354 -0.70 1.48 -11.38
N VAL A 355 -0.71 0.16 -11.59
CA VAL A 355 -0.30 -0.83 -10.58
C VAL A 355 1.11 -0.51 -10.08
N GLN A 356 2.06 -0.29 -10.98
CA GLN A 356 3.45 0.02 -10.63
C GLN A 356 3.56 1.29 -9.78
N LEU A 357 2.93 2.39 -10.20
CA LEU A 357 2.96 3.66 -9.48
C LEU A 357 2.32 3.54 -8.09
N THR A 358 1.20 2.82 -7.98
CA THR A 358 0.57 2.55 -6.70
C THR A 358 1.48 1.70 -5.80
N GLN A 359 2.15 0.66 -6.31
CA GLN A 359 3.13 -0.12 -5.55
C GLN A 359 4.27 0.75 -5.00
N MET A 360 4.77 1.71 -5.80
CA MET A 360 5.81 2.64 -5.37
C MET A 360 5.34 3.57 -4.24
N ILE A 361 4.12 4.12 -4.34
CA ILE A 361 3.51 4.94 -3.28
C ILE A 361 3.35 4.10 -1.99
N MET A 362 2.84 2.87 -2.11
CA MET A 362 2.63 1.99 -0.96
C MET A 362 3.94 1.59 -0.27
N ALA A 363 5.01 1.35 -1.03
CA ALA A 363 6.33 1.03 -0.47
C ALA A 363 6.89 2.19 0.39
N ASN A 364 6.78 3.43 -0.12
CA ASN A 364 7.20 4.61 0.63
C ASN A 364 6.35 4.81 1.89
N LEU A 365 5.02 4.71 1.76
CA LEU A 365 4.11 4.84 2.90
C LEU A 365 4.39 3.78 3.99
N LEU A 366 4.67 2.53 3.62
CA LEU A 366 5.00 1.47 4.58
C LEU A 366 6.26 1.78 5.39
N LEU A 367 7.31 2.30 4.76
CA LEU A 367 8.51 2.71 5.48
C LEU A 367 8.20 3.85 6.45
N SER A 368 7.47 4.87 5.99
CA SER A 368 7.03 6.00 6.82
C SER A 368 6.16 5.56 8.00
N LEU A 369 5.26 4.61 7.80
CA LEU A 369 4.40 4.07 8.85
C LEU A 369 5.20 3.29 9.89
N CYS A 370 6.09 2.39 9.46
CA CYS A 370 6.97 1.66 10.38
C CYS A 370 7.83 2.63 11.19
N GLN A 371 8.37 3.66 10.54
CA GLN A 371 9.13 4.72 11.19
C GLN A 371 8.27 5.46 12.23
N ALA A 372 7.05 5.86 11.86
CA ALA A 372 6.16 6.60 12.75
C ALA A 372 5.76 5.81 14.00
N VAL A 373 5.44 4.52 13.87
CA VAL A 373 5.09 3.68 15.03
C VAL A 373 6.29 3.40 15.92
N ASP A 374 7.50 3.26 15.35
CA ASP A 374 8.74 3.16 16.12
C ASP A 374 9.00 4.43 16.94
N LEU A 375 8.75 5.62 16.36
CA LEU A 375 8.82 6.87 17.11
C LEU A 375 7.81 6.91 18.26
N ARG A 376 6.56 6.44 18.04
CA ARG A 376 5.58 6.34 19.14
C ARG A 376 6.06 5.45 20.27
N ALA A 377 6.65 4.31 19.94
CA ALA A 377 7.20 3.39 20.93
C ALA A 377 8.38 4.01 21.68
N MET A 378 9.31 4.65 20.96
CA MET A 378 10.44 5.37 21.54
C MET A 378 9.99 6.49 22.49
N TYR A 379 8.95 7.24 22.12
CA TYR A 379 8.38 8.30 22.95
C TYR A 379 7.75 7.73 24.21
N LYS A 380 7.04 6.59 24.11
CA LYS A 380 6.49 5.91 25.27
C LYS A 380 7.59 5.49 26.26
N CYS A 381 8.68 4.90 25.78
CA CYS A 381 9.82 4.53 26.62
C CYS A 381 10.43 5.74 27.36
N PHE A 382 10.43 6.92 26.72
CA PHE A 382 10.86 8.16 27.36
C PHE A 382 9.84 8.67 28.39
N PHE A 383 8.56 8.69 28.05
CA PHE A 383 7.50 9.16 28.94
C PHE A 383 7.38 8.33 30.22
N ASP A 384 7.65 7.02 30.15
CA ASP A 384 7.66 6.14 31.32
C ASP A 384 8.77 6.52 32.35
N LYS A 385 9.77 7.33 31.95
CA LYS A 385 10.85 7.83 32.83
C LYS A 385 10.55 9.20 33.46
N LEU A 386 9.59 9.97 32.93
CA LEU A 386 9.36 11.37 33.30
C LEU A 386 9.14 11.57 34.81
N ASP A 387 8.29 10.74 35.42
CA ASP A 387 7.92 10.88 36.84
C ASP A 387 9.15 10.84 37.76
N GLY A 388 10.14 9.99 37.44
CA GLY A 388 11.37 9.87 38.20
C GLY A 388 12.21 11.15 38.18
N HIS A 389 12.34 11.77 37.01
CA HIS A 389 13.08 13.02 36.83
C HIS A 389 12.36 14.21 37.47
N ILE A 390 11.04 14.31 37.26
CA ILE A 390 10.20 15.37 37.84
C ILE A 390 10.27 15.30 39.37
N ARG A 391 10.06 14.12 39.96
CA ARG A 391 10.09 13.92 41.41
C ARG A 391 11.44 14.30 42.01
N THR A 392 12.54 13.87 41.39
CA THR A 392 13.89 14.19 41.86
C THR A 392 14.12 15.71 41.85
N SER A 393 13.69 16.40 40.80
CA SER A 393 13.81 17.86 40.71
C SER A 393 12.97 18.56 41.77
N LEU A 394 11.69 18.18 41.94
CA LEU A 394 10.80 18.76 42.95
C LEU A 394 11.35 18.66 44.38
N LEU A 395 11.92 17.50 44.74
CA LEU A 395 12.50 17.28 46.07
C LEU A 395 13.77 18.10 46.29
N ALA A 396 14.53 18.37 45.23
CA ALA A 396 15.76 19.15 45.31
C ALA A 396 15.50 20.66 45.44
N THR A 397 14.40 21.17 44.88
CA THR A 397 14.19 22.62 44.68
C THR A 397 13.08 23.25 45.50
N ILE A 398 12.35 22.47 46.31
CA ILE A 398 11.27 22.97 47.18
C ILE A 398 11.64 22.76 48.66
N GLN A 399 11.57 23.83 49.46
CA GLN A 399 11.83 23.80 50.90
C GLN A 399 10.75 24.54 51.71
N PRO A 400 10.26 23.98 52.83
CA PRO A 400 10.48 22.62 53.31
C PRO A 400 9.88 21.57 52.37
N ALA A 401 10.41 20.35 52.43
CA ALA A 401 10.04 19.25 51.54
C ALA A 401 8.53 18.95 51.59
N LEU A 402 7.93 18.73 50.42
CA LEU A 402 6.53 18.33 50.30
C LEU A 402 6.31 16.91 50.84
N SER A 403 5.10 16.65 51.33
CA SER A 403 4.71 15.29 51.69
C SER A 403 4.70 14.38 50.45
N PRO A 404 4.95 13.06 50.59
CA PRO A 404 4.97 12.14 49.46
C PRO A 404 3.70 12.19 48.59
N LEU A 405 2.54 12.40 49.22
CA LEU A 405 1.26 12.52 48.53
C LEU A 405 1.19 13.78 47.64
N LYS A 406 1.67 14.92 48.15
CA LYS A 406 1.71 16.18 47.38
C LYS A 406 2.73 16.15 46.25
N VAL A 407 3.86 15.48 46.44
CA VAL A 407 4.84 15.23 45.38
C VAL A 407 4.21 14.38 44.27
N GLN A 408 3.44 13.34 44.61
CA GLN A 408 2.77 12.49 43.62
C GLN A 408 1.69 13.24 42.84
N GLU A 409 0.86 14.04 43.51
CA GLU A 409 -0.16 14.90 42.88
C GLU A 409 0.50 15.86 41.87
N MET A 410 1.54 16.58 42.30
CA MET A 410 2.25 17.53 41.44
C MET A 410 2.98 16.84 40.30
N THR A 411 3.60 15.67 40.54
CA THR A 411 4.27 14.89 39.49
C THR A 411 3.27 14.50 38.39
N THR A 412 2.06 14.11 38.77
CA THR A 412 0.99 13.75 37.82
C THR A 412 0.57 14.95 36.96
N LEU A 413 0.44 16.13 37.56
CA LEU A 413 0.13 17.38 36.85
C LEU A 413 1.25 17.73 35.85
N LEU A 414 2.49 17.76 36.32
CA LEU A 414 3.65 18.15 35.51
C LEU A 414 3.95 17.15 34.40
N ARG A 415 3.69 15.86 34.62
CA ARG A 415 3.80 14.84 33.58
C ARG A 415 2.86 15.16 32.41
N GLN A 416 1.61 15.49 32.69
CA GLN A 416 0.63 15.84 31.64
C GLN A 416 1.07 17.08 30.86
N GLN A 417 1.57 18.12 31.54
CA GLN A 417 2.10 19.31 30.89
C GLN A 417 3.35 18.98 30.05
N ALA A 418 4.28 18.20 30.59
CA ALA A 418 5.50 17.80 29.89
C ALA A 418 5.21 17.01 28.61
N GLU A 419 4.29 16.05 28.65
CA GLU A 419 3.86 15.30 27.47
C GLU A 419 3.19 16.21 26.42
N GLY A 420 2.45 17.23 26.85
CA GLY A 420 1.88 18.26 25.98
C GLY A 420 2.98 19.07 25.28
N SER A 421 3.86 19.70 26.05
CA SER A 421 4.96 20.52 25.55
C SER A 421 5.96 19.72 24.71
N PHE A 422 6.18 18.43 25.00
CA PHE A 422 7.05 17.56 24.19
C PHE A 422 6.55 17.45 22.74
N ARG A 423 5.22 17.42 22.54
CA ARG A 423 4.60 17.31 21.22
C ARG A 423 4.70 18.61 20.42
N GLU A 424 4.74 19.75 21.10
CA GLU A 424 4.84 21.09 20.49
C GLU A 424 6.28 21.47 20.15
N THR A 425 7.26 20.88 20.85
CA THR A 425 8.68 21.17 20.71
C THR A 425 9.42 20.18 19.81
N GLY A 426 8.71 19.32 19.08
CA GLY A 426 9.31 18.29 18.22
C GLY A 426 10.11 18.82 17.02
N THR A 427 10.03 20.12 16.72
CA THR A 427 10.81 20.80 15.66
C THR A 427 12.18 21.30 16.14
N LEU A 428 12.47 21.18 17.44
CA LEU A 428 13.70 21.68 18.05
C LEU A 428 14.68 20.52 18.29
N ASP A 429 15.96 20.80 18.12
CA ASP A 429 17.04 19.89 18.54
C ASP A 429 17.04 19.72 20.06
N SER A 430 17.48 18.55 20.53
CA SER A 430 17.49 18.14 21.93
C SER A 430 18.13 19.18 22.86
N GLY A 431 19.19 19.86 22.39
CA GLY A 431 19.90 20.89 23.16
C GLY A 431 19.05 22.09 23.58
N GLU A 432 18.08 22.49 22.75
CA GLU A 432 17.13 23.58 23.06
C GLU A 432 15.77 23.04 23.51
N ARG A 433 15.35 21.90 22.94
CA ARG A 433 14.03 21.31 23.10
C ARG A 433 13.60 21.18 24.56
N PHE A 434 14.41 20.55 25.40
CA PHE A 434 14.04 20.28 26.79
C PHE A 434 14.02 21.54 27.65
N TYR A 435 14.84 22.53 27.31
CA TYR A 435 14.78 23.84 27.96
C TYR A 435 13.44 24.53 27.67
N VAL A 436 13.00 24.56 26.41
CA VAL A 436 11.70 25.13 26.03
C VAL A 436 10.54 24.31 26.62
N MET A 437 10.63 22.98 26.54
CA MET A 437 9.62 22.05 27.05
C MET A 437 9.37 22.20 28.55
N CYS A 438 10.42 22.42 29.36
CA CYS A 438 10.29 22.53 30.82
C CYS A 438 9.83 23.91 31.30
N LYS A 439 9.82 24.93 30.44
CA LYS A 439 9.49 26.31 30.83
C LYS A 439 8.07 26.46 31.42
N PRO A 440 7.00 25.87 30.84
CA PRO A 440 5.66 25.94 31.41
C PRO A 440 5.54 25.26 32.78
N LEU A 441 6.30 24.20 33.04
CA LEU A 441 6.25 23.43 34.30
C LEU A 441 6.61 24.31 35.51
N VAL A 442 7.47 25.32 35.33
CA VAL A 442 7.83 26.27 36.39
C VAL A 442 6.60 27.04 36.89
N ALA A 443 5.75 27.47 35.95
CA ALA A 443 4.51 28.18 36.27
C ALA A 443 3.51 27.25 36.97
N ASP A 444 3.41 26.00 36.54
CA ASP A 444 2.53 25.00 37.15
C ASP A 444 2.93 24.67 38.59
N VAL A 445 4.24 24.51 38.87
CA VAL A 445 4.73 24.32 40.25
C VAL A 445 4.38 25.53 41.10
N SER A 446 4.64 26.74 40.59
CA SER A 446 4.37 27.98 41.32
C SER A 446 2.87 28.15 41.61
N SER A 447 2.02 27.85 40.64
CA SER A 447 0.56 27.87 40.77
C SER A 447 0.08 26.86 41.81
N TYR A 448 0.53 25.60 41.71
CA TYR A 448 0.16 24.57 42.67
C TYR A 448 0.57 24.94 44.10
N LEU A 449 1.81 25.41 44.32
CA LEU A 449 2.28 25.84 45.64
C LEU A 449 1.44 26.99 46.22
N SER A 450 0.98 27.92 45.37
CA SER A 450 0.11 29.02 45.81
C SER A 450 -1.24 28.53 46.34
N THR A 451 -1.80 27.47 45.76
CA THR A 451 -3.06 26.89 46.26
C THR A 451 -2.89 26.26 47.65
N LEU A 452 -1.73 25.64 47.92
CA LEU A 452 -1.44 25.08 49.24
C LEU A 452 -1.29 26.13 50.34
N THR A 453 -0.86 27.35 49.99
CA THR A 453 -0.77 28.46 50.97
C THR A 453 -2.12 29.06 51.35
N GLN A 454 -3.20 28.70 50.64
CA GLN A 454 -4.56 29.17 50.92
C GLN A 454 -5.36 28.20 51.82
N GLU A 455 -4.79 27.05 52.21
CA GLU A 455 -5.46 26.11 53.11
C GLU A 455 -5.51 26.63 54.56
N PRO A 456 -6.63 26.45 55.32
CA PRO A 456 -6.86 27.10 56.62
C PRO A 456 -5.84 26.80 57.74
N ASN A 457 -4.91 25.87 57.53
CA ASN A 457 -3.86 25.45 58.46
C ASN A 457 -2.43 25.56 57.88
N ALA A 458 -2.24 26.21 56.73
CA ALA A 458 -0.92 26.31 56.07
C ALA A 458 -0.08 27.46 56.67
N PHE A 459 0.71 27.15 57.71
CA PHE A 459 1.58 28.13 58.38
C PHE A 459 2.99 28.24 57.78
N GLU A 460 3.34 27.47 56.75
CA GLU A 460 4.71 27.45 56.19
C GLU A 460 4.78 28.12 54.80
N GLN A 461 5.49 29.25 54.72
CA GLN A 461 5.94 29.79 53.44
C GLN A 461 6.96 28.83 52.82
N ARG A 462 6.62 28.25 51.66
CA ARG A 462 7.54 27.39 50.92
C ARG A 462 8.39 28.20 49.95
N HIS A 463 9.68 27.93 49.93
CA HIS A 463 10.62 28.44 48.94
C HIS A 463 10.73 27.46 47.77
N PHE A 464 10.61 27.97 46.55
CA PHE A 464 10.80 27.23 45.30
C PHE A 464 11.87 27.92 44.46
N ASP A 465 12.99 27.23 44.22
CA ASP A 465 14.02 27.70 43.30
C ASP A 465 13.63 27.35 41.86
N ALA A 466 12.87 28.26 41.25
CA ALA A 466 12.36 28.12 39.89
C ALA A 466 13.45 27.98 38.83
N HIS A 467 14.57 28.69 38.99
CA HIS A 467 15.66 28.67 38.01
C HIS A 467 16.40 27.32 38.05
N THR A 468 16.77 26.87 39.26
CA THR A 468 17.44 25.60 39.45
C THR A 468 16.55 24.44 39.01
N PHE A 469 15.26 24.47 39.33
CA PHE A 469 14.29 23.47 38.88
C PHE A 469 14.24 23.36 37.36
N HIS A 470 14.14 24.51 36.67
CA HIS A 470 14.05 24.55 35.22
C HIS A 470 15.31 23.99 34.56
N VAL A 471 16.49 24.52 34.93
CA VAL A 471 17.77 24.17 34.29
C VAL A 471 18.12 22.71 34.57
N GLN A 472 18.00 22.25 35.82
CA GLN A 472 18.36 20.87 36.18
C GLN A 472 17.40 19.85 35.59
N LEU A 473 16.09 20.13 35.59
CA LEU A 473 15.12 19.23 34.97
C LEU A 473 15.34 19.14 33.46
N ALA A 474 15.54 20.28 32.78
CA ALA A 474 15.80 20.31 31.34
C ALA A 474 17.06 19.51 30.96
N ALA A 475 18.16 19.70 31.69
CA ALA A 475 19.40 18.96 31.45
C ALA A 475 19.19 17.44 31.68
N SER A 476 18.55 17.08 32.80
CA SER A 476 18.30 15.68 33.15
C SER A 476 17.40 14.96 32.13
N LEU A 477 16.37 15.65 31.62
CA LEU A 477 15.49 15.11 30.59
C LEU A 477 16.17 15.02 29.22
N SER A 478 17.06 15.95 28.89
CA SER A 478 17.88 15.88 27.68
C SER A 478 18.80 14.66 27.68
N ASP A 479 19.53 14.43 28.78
CA ASP A 479 20.38 13.24 28.92
C ASP A 479 19.57 11.94 28.85
N ALA A 480 18.41 11.91 29.53
CA ALA A 480 17.51 10.77 29.51
C ALA A 480 16.94 10.50 28.11
N TRP A 481 16.66 11.55 27.33
CA TRP A 481 16.20 11.43 25.95
C TRP A 481 17.28 10.87 25.03
N ILE A 482 18.50 11.40 25.09
CA ILE A 482 19.63 10.93 24.29
C ILE A 482 19.91 9.45 24.59
N SER A 483 19.94 9.08 25.87
CA SER A 483 20.11 7.69 26.30
C SER A 483 18.95 6.79 25.82
N ASN A 484 17.71 7.26 25.95
CA ASN A 484 16.52 6.53 25.49
C ASN A 484 16.56 6.27 23.98
N ARG A 485 16.88 7.30 23.19
CA ARG A 485 16.99 7.21 21.73
C ARG A 485 18.08 6.21 21.32
N SER A 486 19.27 6.32 21.91
CA SER A 486 20.36 5.37 21.64
C SER A 486 19.96 3.93 21.94
N SER A 487 19.36 3.68 23.11
CA SER A 487 18.91 2.34 23.49
C SER A 487 17.82 1.81 22.57
N PHE A 488 16.92 2.68 22.08
CA PHE A 488 15.85 2.28 21.18
C PHE A 488 16.39 1.96 19.77
N PHE A 489 17.42 2.67 19.30
CA PHE A 489 18.05 2.37 18.01
C PHE A 489 18.70 0.99 17.94
N ASP A 490 19.13 0.44 19.08
CA ASP A 490 19.76 -0.87 19.10
C ASP A 490 18.74 -2.02 19.05
N ASN A 491 17.69 -1.96 19.89
CA ASN A 491 16.77 -3.09 20.09
C ASN A 491 15.28 -2.68 20.30
N GLY A 492 14.92 -1.45 19.96
CA GLY A 492 13.55 -0.95 20.13
C GLY A 492 12.56 -1.58 19.16
N SER A 493 11.29 -1.67 19.58
CA SER A 493 10.21 -2.14 18.72
C SER A 493 8.86 -1.54 19.12
N ALA A 494 8.01 -1.29 18.12
CA ALA A 494 6.62 -0.87 18.31
C ALA A 494 5.63 -2.04 18.45
N GLU A 495 6.10 -3.28 18.25
CA GLU A 495 5.26 -4.46 18.07
C GLU A 495 4.17 -4.65 19.13
N GLU A 496 4.52 -4.46 20.41
CA GLU A 496 3.61 -4.63 21.54
C GLU A 496 2.51 -3.55 21.64
N LEU A 497 2.68 -2.45 20.92
CA LEU A 497 1.72 -1.35 20.90
C LEU A 497 0.72 -1.47 19.74
N LEU A 498 1.05 -2.27 18.73
CA LEU A 498 0.25 -2.43 17.52
C LEU A 498 -0.88 -3.45 17.71
N GLY A 499 -1.96 -3.24 16.96
CA GLY A 499 -3.06 -4.17 16.81
C GLY A 499 -2.63 -5.49 16.17
N VAL A 500 -3.44 -6.53 16.36
CA VAL A 500 -3.10 -7.90 15.94
C VAL A 500 -2.78 -8.01 14.45
N GLY A 501 -3.48 -7.27 13.60
CA GLY A 501 -3.21 -7.26 12.17
C GLY A 501 -1.99 -6.42 11.83
N THR A 502 -1.99 -5.14 12.22
CA THR A 502 -0.92 -4.20 11.86
C THR A 502 0.45 -4.63 12.40
N ARG A 503 0.48 -5.36 13.51
CA ARG A 503 1.67 -6.06 14.03
C ARG A 503 2.29 -7.01 13.00
N GLN A 504 1.48 -7.79 12.27
CA GLN A 504 1.98 -8.72 11.25
C GLN A 504 2.64 -7.97 10.09
N LEU A 505 2.02 -6.88 9.63
CA LEU A 505 2.58 -6.04 8.58
C LEU A 505 3.89 -5.37 9.02
N TYR A 506 3.93 -4.87 10.26
CA TYR A 506 5.15 -4.32 10.85
C TYR A 506 6.27 -5.36 10.97
N ARG A 507 5.96 -6.58 11.44
CA ARG A 507 6.92 -7.70 11.50
C ARG A 507 7.48 -8.04 10.13
N TRP A 508 6.63 -8.10 9.11
CA TRP A 508 7.06 -8.37 7.75
C TRP A 508 8.10 -7.34 7.27
N VAL A 509 7.86 -6.04 7.51
CA VAL A 509 8.85 -5.00 7.15
C VAL A 509 10.12 -5.08 8.02
N ARG A 510 9.99 -5.08 9.35
CA ARG A 510 11.13 -4.96 10.27
C ARG A 510 11.96 -6.23 10.40
N GLN A 511 11.32 -7.39 10.40
CA GLN A 511 11.94 -8.69 10.65
C GLN A 511 12.16 -9.45 9.34
N ASP A 512 11.11 -9.73 8.56
CA ASP A 512 11.24 -10.59 7.38
C ASP A 512 12.07 -9.93 6.26
N LEU A 513 11.86 -8.63 6.00
CA LEU A 513 12.67 -7.86 5.04
C LEU A 513 13.95 -7.26 5.66
N GLY A 514 14.10 -7.34 6.98
CA GLY A 514 15.23 -6.78 7.72
C GLY A 514 15.37 -5.25 7.58
N VAL A 515 14.27 -4.53 7.38
CA VAL A 515 14.29 -3.06 7.21
C VAL A 515 14.30 -2.39 8.58
N ARG A 516 15.45 -1.85 8.98
CA ARG A 516 15.62 -1.19 10.29
C ARG A 516 14.99 0.21 10.34
N MET A 517 14.76 0.70 11.55
CA MET A 517 14.41 2.11 11.80
C MET A 517 15.50 3.03 11.24
N ARG A 518 15.08 4.12 10.59
CA ARG A 518 15.99 5.11 10.00
C ARG A 518 16.44 6.10 11.06
N ARG A 519 17.73 6.40 11.09
CA ARG A 519 18.38 7.21 12.14
C ARG A 519 18.98 8.51 11.61
N GLY A 520 19.00 8.70 10.30
CA GLY A 520 19.60 9.84 9.63
C GLY A 520 20.94 9.50 8.97
N ILE A 521 21.42 10.42 8.14
CA ILE A 521 22.56 10.18 7.23
C ILE A 521 23.86 9.81 7.94
N ASP A 522 24.06 10.29 9.17
CA ASP A 522 25.28 10.02 9.94
C ASP A 522 25.31 8.61 10.54
N PHE A 523 24.18 7.90 10.57
CA PHE A 523 24.02 6.62 11.26
C PHE A 523 23.58 5.48 10.34
N ASP A 524 22.94 5.79 9.23
CA ASP A 524 22.40 4.79 8.33
C ASP A 524 23.44 4.39 7.26
N GLU A 525 23.74 3.09 7.18
CA GLU A 525 24.70 2.55 6.19
C GLU A 525 24.12 2.46 4.77
N GLU A 526 22.80 2.25 4.67
CA GLU A 526 22.08 2.07 3.42
C GLU A 526 21.23 3.32 3.11
N GLY A 527 21.15 3.73 1.85
CA GLY A 527 20.28 4.83 1.43
C GLY A 527 18.79 4.54 1.63
N THR A 528 17.97 5.57 1.85
CA THR A 528 16.51 5.43 1.97
C THR A 528 15.90 4.82 0.71
N ASP A 529 16.42 5.16 -0.46
CA ASP A 529 16.02 4.63 -1.76
C ASP A 529 16.23 3.11 -1.88
N ALA A 530 17.37 2.60 -1.41
CA ALA A 530 17.66 1.17 -1.40
C ALA A 530 16.71 0.40 -0.45
N VAL A 531 16.41 0.98 0.72
CA VAL A 531 15.44 0.41 1.67
C VAL A 531 14.03 0.37 1.08
N VAL A 532 13.55 1.49 0.51
CA VAL A 532 12.24 1.54 -0.15
C VAL A 532 12.19 0.57 -1.33
N SER A 533 13.26 0.45 -2.10
CA SER A 533 13.37 -0.47 -3.22
C SER A 533 13.22 -1.93 -2.79
N ARG A 534 13.72 -2.29 -1.60
CA ARG A 534 13.53 -3.64 -1.03
C ARG A 534 12.07 -3.93 -0.72
N ILE A 535 11.37 -2.99 -0.08
CA ILE A 535 9.93 -3.10 0.19
C ILE A 535 9.15 -3.18 -1.12
N TYR A 536 9.46 -2.31 -2.09
CA TYR A 536 8.85 -2.30 -3.42
C TYR A 536 9.04 -3.64 -4.14
N ALA A 537 10.26 -4.17 -4.17
CA ALA A 537 10.55 -5.46 -4.81
C ALA A 537 9.75 -6.60 -4.17
N ALA A 538 9.64 -6.63 -2.84
CA ALA A 538 8.87 -7.63 -2.12
C ALA A 538 7.36 -7.52 -2.38
N ILE A 539 6.82 -6.30 -2.54
CA ILE A 539 5.42 -6.10 -2.99
C ILE A 539 5.23 -6.64 -4.40
N VAL A 540 6.13 -6.32 -5.34
CA VAL A 540 6.06 -6.78 -6.75
C VAL A 540 6.17 -8.31 -6.85
N GLN A 541 6.99 -8.93 -6.01
CA GLN A 541 7.14 -10.40 -5.95
C GLN A 541 5.94 -11.09 -5.28
N GLY A 542 5.07 -10.34 -4.60
CA GLY A 542 3.90 -10.86 -3.91
C GLY A 542 4.20 -11.43 -2.52
N ASP A 543 5.36 -11.13 -1.93
CA ASP A 543 5.76 -11.65 -0.61
C ASP A 543 4.79 -11.20 0.49
N VAL A 544 4.25 -9.98 0.36
CA VAL A 544 3.28 -9.40 1.29
C VAL A 544 1.88 -10.05 1.18
N ASN A 545 1.57 -10.74 0.08
CA ASN A 545 0.22 -11.23 -0.20
C ASN A 545 -0.27 -12.21 0.87
N ASN A 546 0.60 -13.11 1.31
CA ASN A 546 0.27 -14.07 2.37
C ASN A 546 0.05 -13.39 3.73
N VAL A 547 0.80 -12.32 4.01
CA VAL A 547 0.61 -11.51 5.23
C VAL A 547 -0.77 -10.86 5.21
N LEU A 548 -1.15 -10.25 4.10
CA LEU A 548 -2.46 -9.60 3.94
C LEU A 548 -3.63 -10.59 4.03
N VAL A 549 -3.50 -11.76 3.39
CA VAL A 549 -4.54 -12.79 3.47
C VAL A 549 -4.72 -13.28 4.91
N LYS A 550 -3.64 -13.59 5.63
CA LYS A 550 -3.72 -14.00 7.05
C LYS A 550 -4.32 -12.90 7.91
N MET A 551 -3.87 -11.66 7.73
CA MET A 551 -4.34 -10.48 8.47
C MET A 551 -5.87 -10.31 8.41
N PHE A 552 -6.49 -10.54 7.25
CA PHE A 552 -7.94 -10.30 7.07
C PHE A 552 -8.80 -11.56 7.07
N ARG A 553 -8.23 -12.76 6.83
CA ARG A 553 -8.96 -14.04 6.80
C ARG A 553 -8.99 -14.73 8.17
N ASP A 554 -7.88 -14.71 8.91
CA ASP A 554 -7.76 -15.46 10.17
C ASP A 554 -8.27 -14.66 11.39
N GLY A 555 -8.64 -13.40 11.21
CA GLY A 555 -9.25 -12.56 12.25
C GLY A 555 -10.59 -13.06 12.78
N ASP A 556 -11.26 -13.99 12.07
CA ASP A 556 -12.46 -14.68 12.55
C ASP A 556 -12.12 -15.83 13.53
N LEU A 557 -10.89 -16.34 13.55
CA LEU A 557 -10.47 -17.41 14.47
C LEU A 557 -10.01 -16.86 15.83
N GLU A 558 -9.32 -15.71 15.88
CA GLU A 558 -8.80 -15.16 17.15
C GLU A 558 -9.81 -14.36 17.98
N LEU A 559 -10.94 -13.92 17.39
CA LEU A 559 -12.01 -13.22 18.12
C LEU A 559 -13.02 -14.18 18.79
N SER A 560 -12.75 -15.49 18.75
CA SER A 560 -13.64 -16.54 19.29
C SER A 560 -13.12 -17.21 20.57
N VAL A 561 -12.15 -16.60 21.28
CA VAL A 561 -11.63 -17.09 22.57
C VAL A 561 -11.92 -16.11 23.70
#